data_AF-A0A832AMV2-F1
#
_entry.id   AF-A0A832AMV2-F1
#
_cell.length_a   1.000
_cell.length_b   1.000
_cell.length_c   1.000
_cell.angle_alpha   90.00
_cell.angle_beta   90.00
_cell.angle_gamma   90.00
#
_symmetry.space_group_name_H-M   'P 1'
#
loop_
_entity.id
_entity.type
_entity.pdbx_description
1 polymer ?
#
loop_
_entity_poly.entity_id
_entity_poly.type
_entity_poly.pdbx_seq_one_letter_code
_entity_poly.pdbx_strand_id
1 'polypeptide(L)'
;MAQTSIPVNLFNPGQVFACMGFLEAADLLLGQAEGGFDWTNESEARFELRAGGAEKPVEAVLEFLIEAQLNRLAPEGFEDPKAAKSKGKTKNGKQTTSDVPLKGVATFPSGKADRLALPLRFKRDGHVLDVSHWCDASSRNSFKLFAGQQRSAAIARKMLAAVGKLWNERQEELMSDPLGLTVPLGGSSFKLDARKAWTAIDAGYSPDEQKHSVEASPVVEMLAAIGLEHARPDEFETREVHYGVWKGLLPPALARPALGGTRVGVPIRIFRFTLDLAGKNKIVTFAREETYP
;
A
#
# COMPACT_ATOMS: atom_id res chain seq x y z
N MET A 1 7.20 6.86 24.99
CA MET A 1 6.51 6.28 23.83
C MET A 1 5.44 7.27 23.41
N ALA A 2 5.55 7.77 22.20
CA ALA A 2 4.51 8.59 21.60
C ALA A 2 3.40 7.71 21.05
N GLN A 3 2.17 8.25 21.00
CA GLN A 3 0.99 7.55 20.50
C GLN A 3 0.24 8.45 19.52
N THR A 4 -0.37 7.84 18.52
CA THR A 4 -1.29 8.47 17.58
C THR A 4 -2.50 7.57 17.39
N SER A 5 -3.66 8.16 17.13
CA SER A 5 -4.88 7.45 16.81
C SER A 5 -5.48 8.08 15.56
N ILE A 6 -5.68 7.31 14.49
CA ILE A 6 -6.16 7.78 13.19
C ILE A 6 -7.49 7.11 12.82
N PRO A 7 -8.42 7.81 12.15
CA PRO A 7 -9.63 7.19 11.63
C PRO A 7 -9.32 6.07 10.63
N VAL A 8 -10.12 5.00 10.65
CA VAL A 8 -9.99 3.89 9.70
C VAL A 8 -11.37 3.31 9.36
N ASN A 9 -11.63 3.12 8.08
CA ASN A 9 -12.77 2.35 7.60
C ASN A 9 -12.37 0.87 7.50
N LEU A 10 -12.85 0.06 8.44
CA LEU A 10 -12.58 -1.38 8.50
C LEU A 10 -13.11 -2.14 7.28
N PHE A 11 -14.07 -1.58 6.52
CA PHE A 11 -14.60 -2.17 5.30
C PHE A 11 -13.79 -1.80 4.04
N ASN A 12 -12.77 -0.94 4.16
CA ASN A 12 -11.82 -0.69 3.08
C ASN A 12 -10.53 -1.49 3.36
N PRO A 13 -10.29 -2.64 2.70
CA PRO A 13 -9.10 -3.46 2.93
C PRO A 13 -7.79 -2.68 2.79
N GLY A 14 -7.75 -1.74 1.84
CA GLY A 14 -6.60 -0.86 1.64
C GLY A 14 -6.24 -0.06 2.88
N GLN A 15 -7.22 0.48 3.58
CA GLN A 15 -6.96 1.25 4.80
C GLN A 15 -6.42 0.36 5.93
N VAL A 16 -6.96 -0.85 6.08
CA VAL A 16 -6.48 -1.83 7.07
C VAL A 16 -5.04 -2.28 6.75
N PHE A 17 -4.73 -2.53 5.48
CA PHE A 17 -3.37 -2.85 5.04
C PHE A 17 -2.43 -1.65 5.25
N ALA A 18 -2.91 -0.42 5.06
CA ALA A 18 -2.15 0.79 5.32
C ALA A 18 -1.86 0.98 6.82
N CYS A 19 -2.77 0.61 7.72
CA CYS A 19 -2.50 0.55 9.15
C CYS A 19 -1.34 -0.42 9.47
N MET A 20 -1.30 -1.59 8.82
CA MET A 20 -0.15 -2.49 8.92
C MET A 20 1.13 -1.84 8.38
N GLY A 21 1.05 -1.12 7.26
CA GLY A 21 2.20 -0.38 6.72
C GLY A 21 2.73 0.68 7.66
N PHE A 22 1.84 1.42 8.33
CA PHE A 22 2.21 2.37 9.38
C PHE A 22 2.92 1.67 10.55
N LEU A 23 2.39 0.53 11.01
CA LEU A 23 3.00 -0.23 12.10
C LEU A 23 4.41 -0.73 11.75
N GLU A 24 4.59 -1.32 10.57
CA GLU A 24 5.90 -1.81 10.09
C GLU A 24 6.91 -0.67 9.94
N ALA A 25 6.49 0.44 9.33
CA ALA A 25 7.37 1.58 9.13
C ALA A 25 7.71 2.27 10.47
N ALA A 26 6.76 2.40 11.39
CA ALA A 26 7.02 2.97 12.71
C ALA A 26 7.96 2.09 13.53
N ASP A 27 7.84 0.75 13.47
CA ASP A 27 8.77 -0.15 14.16
C ASP A 27 10.19 -0.01 13.60
N LEU A 28 10.32 0.09 12.28
CA LEU A 28 11.61 0.30 11.62
C LEU A 28 12.26 1.63 12.02
N LEU A 29 11.49 2.72 12.10
CA LEU A 29 12.01 4.08 12.29
C LEU A 29 12.21 4.44 13.76
N LEU A 30 11.30 4.02 14.63
CA LEU A 30 11.24 4.47 16.02
C LEU A 30 11.46 3.33 17.03
N GLY A 31 11.35 2.07 16.57
CA GLY A 31 11.48 0.87 17.40
C GLY A 31 10.31 0.65 18.34
N GLN A 32 10.10 -0.62 18.74
CA GLN A 32 9.10 -1.02 19.73
C GLN A 32 7.68 -0.53 19.36
N ALA A 33 7.34 -0.56 18.07
CA ALA A 33 6.02 -0.13 17.66
C ALA A 33 4.98 -1.20 17.96
N GLU A 34 3.80 -0.75 18.38
CA GLU A 34 2.64 -1.60 18.59
C GLU A 34 1.41 -0.89 18.03
N GLY A 35 0.56 -1.66 17.36
CA GLY A 35 -0.62 -1.15 16.68
C GLY A 35 -1.85 -1.99 16.95
N GLY A 36 -3.02 -1.38 16.92
CA GLY A 36 -4.28 -2.03 17.24
C GLY A 36 -5.47 -1.26 16.70
N PHE A 37 -6.56 -1.96 16.43
CA PHE A 37 -7.79 -1.30 16.03
C PHE A 37 -8.71 -1.14 17.25
N ASP A 38 -9.29 0.04 17.37
CA ASP A 38 -10.39 0.32 18.27
C ASP A 38 -11.68 0.51 17.46
N TRP A 39 -12.58 -0.46 17.60
CA TRP A 39 -13.92 -0.44 17.02
C TRP A 39 -15.00 -0.39 18.11
N THR A 40 -14.66 0.10 19.31
CA THR A 40 -15.63 0.24 20.41
C THR A 40 -16.77 1.19 20.01
N ASN A 41 -16.47 2.22 19.21
CA ASN A 41 -17.46 2.95 18.44
C ASN A 41 -17.41 2.49 16.97
N GLU A 42 -18.41 1.73 16.52
CA GLU A 42 -18.42 1.14 15.17
C GLU A 42 -18.46 2.19 14.05
N SER A 43 -19.09 3.35 14.28
CA SER A 43 -19.14 4.42 13.27
C SER A 43 -17.86 5.24 13.20
N GLU A 44 -16.96 5.08 14.15
CA GLU A 44 -15.73 5.88 14.30
C GLU A 44 -14.54 4.99 14.62
N ALA A 45 -14.42 3.85 13.95
CA ALA A 45 -13.29 2.96 14.16
C ALA A 45 -11.96 3.69 13.94
N ARG A 46 -10.99 3.41 14.82
CA ARG A 46 -9.67 4.04 14.80
C ARG A 46 -8.57 2.98 14.80
N PHE A 47 -7.43 3.34 14.23
CA PHE A 47 -6.19 2.61 14.40
C PHE A 47 -5.30 3.36 15.38
N GLU A 48 -4.97 2.70 16.48
CA GLU A 48 -4.02 3.18 17.47
C GLU A 48 -2.63 2.69 17.13
N LEU A 49 -1.65 3.59 17.19
CA LEU A 49 -0.26 3.29 16.94
C LEU A 49 0.60 3.96 18.00
N ARG A 50 1.45 3.18 18.67
CA ARG A 50 2.48 3.70 19.56
C ARG A 50 3.85 3.19 19.13
N ALA A 51 4.89 3.96 19.44
CA ALA A 51 6.27 3.56 19.20
C ALA A 51 7.23 4.20 20.22
N GLY A 52 8.49 3.75 20.19
CA GLY A 52 9.60 4.31 20.94
C GLY A 52 9.80 5.81 20.69
N GLY A 53 10.51 6.47 21.61
CA GLY A 53 10.84 7.89 21.47
C GLY A 53 9.69 8.86 21.79
N ALA A 54 9.87 10.10 21.33
CA ALA A 54 8.97 11.25 21.54
C ALA A 54 8.25 11.71 20.26
N GLU A 55 8.72 11.29 19.09
CA GLU A 55 8.12 11.64 17.79
C GLU A 55 6.80 10.91 17.57
N LYS A 56 5.82 11.58 16.97
CA LYS A 56 4.53 10.96 16.66
C LYS A 56 4.71 9.96 15.52
N PRO A 57 4.32 8.68 15.69
CA PRO A 57 4.66 7.63 14.73
C PRO A 57 4.07 7.83 13.33
N VAL A 58 2.84 8.35 13.22
CA VAL A 58 2.23 8.65 11.90
C VAL A 58 2.99 9.75 11.16
N GLU A 59 3.40 10.79 11.87
CA GLU A 59 4.15 11.92 11.33
C GLU A 59 5.53 11.47 10.83
N ALA A 60 6.27 10.74 11.67
CA ALA A 60 7.59 10.20 11.32
C ALA A 60 7.54 9.29 10.08
N VAL A 61 6.51 8.44 9.96
CA VAL A 61 6.34 7.58 8.79
C VAL A 61 6.04 8.38 7.53
N LEU A 62 5.15 9.37 7.59
CA LEU A 62 4.81 10.18 6.43
C LEU A 62 5.99 11.05 5.98
N GLU A 63 6.73 11.63 6.92
CA GLU A 63 7.95 12.38 6.65
C GLU A 63 9.03 11.48 6.02
N PHE A 64 9.21 10.26 6.53
CA PHE A 64 10.09 9.27 5.91
C PHE A 64 9.70 8.99 4.45
N LEU A 65 8.42 8.76 4.15
CA LEU A 65 7.98 8.49 2.78
C LEU A 65 8.27 9.66 1.82
N ILE A 66 8.11 10.90 2.28
CA ILE A 66 8.32 12.10 1.47
C ILE A 66 9.81 12.31 1.17
N GLU A 67 10.68 12.05 2.15
CA GLU A 67 12.10 12.35 2.06
C GLU A 67 12.96 11.16 1.62
N ALA A 68 12.44 9.93 1.68
CA ALA A 68 13.20 8.74 1.33
C ALA A 68 13.59 8.70 -0.16
N GLN A 69 14.83 8.27 -0.40
CA GLN A 69 15.31 7.97 -1.73
C GLN A 69 14.67 6.68 -2.23
N LEU A 70 13.88 6.79 -3.30
CA LEU A 70 13.30 5.64 -3.98
C LEU A 70 14.31 5.01 -4.96
N ASN A 71 14.51 3.71 -4.83
CA ASN A 71 15.34 2.90 -5.72
C ASN A 71 14.54 1.72 -6.27
N ARG A 72 14.87 1.29 -7.49
CA ARG A 72 14.42 0.00 -8.06
C ARG A 72 15.48 -1.05 -7.74
N LEU A 73 15.04 -2.23 -7.32
CA LEU A 73 15.94 -3.36 -7.07
C LEU A 73 15.88 -4.35 -8.23
N ALA A 74 17.02 -4.88 -8.64
CA ALA A 74 17.13 -5.93 -9.65
C ALA A 74 18.27 -6.88 -9.29
N PRO A 75 18.25 -8.14 -9.74
CA PRO A 75 19.37 -9.04 -9.51
C PRO A 75 20.65 -8.47 -10.14
N GLU A 76 21.80 -8.80 -9.56
CA GLU A 76 23.10 -8.45 -10.14
C GLU A 76 23.22 -8.91 -11.60
N GLY A 77 23.83 -8.08 -12.44
CA GLY A 77 23.92 -8.33 -13.89
C GLY A 77 22.64 -8.07 -14.68
N PHE A 78 21.54 -7.63 -14.05
CA PHE A 78 20.34 -7.22 -14.77
C PHE A 78 20.60 -5.95 -15.59
N GLU A 79 20.53 -6.07 -16.91
CA GLU A 79 20.55 -4.92 -17.81
C GLU A 79 19.12 -4.41 -18.04
N ASP A 80 18.83 -3.17 -17.61
CA ASP A 80 17.54 -2.53 -17.92
C ASP A 80 17.47 -2.30 -19.44
N PRO A 81 16.62 -3.04 -20.18
CA PRO A 81 16.62 -2.95 -21.63
C PRO A 81 16.32 -1.50 -22.03
N LYS A 82 17.21 -0.83 -22.75
CA LYS A 82 17.01 0.57 -23.18
C LYS A 82 15.59 0.72 -23.71
N ALA A 83 14.83 1.67 -23.16
CA ALA A 83 13.47 1.93 -23.65
C ALA A 83 13.58 2.13 -25.17
N ALA A 84 12.89 1.30 -25.96
CA ALA A 84 12.86 1.46 -27.40
C ALA A 84 12.47 2.92 -27.68
N LYS A 85 13.34 3.67 -28.38
CA LYS A 85 13.09 5.07 -28.72
C LYS A 85 11.71 5.14 -29.38
N SER A 86 10.69 5.59 -28.67
CA SER A 86 9.40 5.85 -29.29
C SER A 86 9.61 7.01 -30.24
N LYS A 87 9.72 6.72 -31.54
CA LYS A 87 9.53 7.70 -32.61
C LYS A 87 8.07 8.14 -32.53
N GLY A 88 7.77 9.09 -31.65
CA GLY A 88 6.42 9.56 -31.42
C GLY A 88 6.44 10.73 -30.46
N LYS A 89 6.03 11.90 -30.96
CA LYS A 89 5.93 13.18 -30.24
C LYS A 89 5.48 12.98 -28.79
N THR A 90 6.32 13.38 -27.85
CA THR A 90 5.94 13.65 -26.46
C THR A 90 4.93 14.81 -26.44
N LYS A 91 3.65 14.50 -26.62
CA LYS A 91 2.58 15.35 -26.12
C LYS A 91 2.28 14.88 -24.69
N ASN A 92 2.52 15.77 -23.73
CA ASN A 92 2.41 15.64 -22.28
C ASN A 92 3.59 14.91 -21.64
N GLY A 93 4.34 15.63 -20.80
CA GLY A 93 5.58 15.22 -20.14
C GLY A 93 5.40 13.99 -19.24
N LYS A 94 5.34 12.82 -19.85
CA LYS A 94 5.19 11.53 -19.18
C LYS A 94 6.52 11.18 -18.53
N GLN A 95 6.66 11.55 -17.26
CA GLN A 95 7.81 11.31 -16.40
C GLN A 95 8.22 9.82 -16.48
N THR A 96 9.44 9.55 -16.93
CA THR A 96 9.92 8.21 -17.27
C THR A 96 10.43 7.47 -16.03
N THR A 97 10.30 6.13 -15.98
CA THR A 97 10.85 5.33 -14.85
C THR A 97 12.36 5.23 -14.84
N SER A 98 13.03 5.73 -15.89
CA SER A 98 14.48 5.83 -15.99
C SER A 98 15.10 6.66 -14.87
N ASP A 99 14.31 7.56 -14.27
CA ASP A 99 14.82 8.55 -13.32
C ASP A 99 14.91 7.99 -11.90
N VAL A 100 14.34 6.80 -11.65
CA VAL A 100 14.49 6.08 -10.38
C VAL A 100 15.72 5.19 -10.49
N PRO A 101 16.77 5.40 -9.66
CA PRO A 101 18.01 4.64 -9.71
C PRO A 101 17.75 3.13 -9.62
N LEU A 102 18.49 2.37 -10.42
CA LEU A 102 18.48 0.91 -10.37
C LEU A 102 19.65 0.43 -9.52
N LYS A 103 19.37 -0.44 -8.55
CA LYS A 103 20.37 -1.03 -7.67
C LYS A 103 20.38 -2.55 -7.82
N GLY A 104 21.56 -3.09 -8.12
CA GLY A 104 21.81 -4.53 -8.08
C GLY A 104 21.72 -5.05 -6.65
N VAL A 105 21.10 -6.21 -6.47
CA VAL A 105 21.03 -6.93 -5.19
C VAL A 105 21.47 -8.38 -5.37
N ALA A 106 22.23 -8.89 -4.41
CA ALA A 106 22.71 -10.27 -4.40
C ALA A 106 21.56 -11.29 -4.25
N THR A 107 20.53 -10.92 -3.48
CA THR A 107 19.33 -11.74 -3.27
C THR A 107 18.13 -11.07 -3.94
N PHE A 108 17.44 -11.80 -4.82
CA PHE A 108 16.24 -11.32 -5.51
C PHE A 108 15.03 -12.21 -5.17
N PRO A 109 13.83 -11.66 -4.93
CA PRO A 109 12.66 -12.42 -4.45
C PRO A 109 12.12 -13.49 -5.42
N SER A 110 12.50 -13.42 -6.70
CA SER A 110 12.04 -14.35 -7.74
C SER A 110 13.19 -14.89 -8.59
N GLY A 111 12.95 -15.97 -9.33
CA GLY A 111 13.93 -16.51 -10.28
C GLY A 111 14.16 -15.64 -11.53
N LYS A 112 13.28 -14.66 -11.81
CA LYS A 112 13.39 -13.77 -12.98
C LYS A 112 12.83 -12.39 -12.70
N ALA A 113 13.62 -11.37 -12.99
CA ALA A 113 13.20 -9.98 -12.90
C ALA A 113 12.17 -9.61 -13.98
N ASP A 114 11.03 -9.06 -13.54
CA ASP A 114 10.08 -8.34 -14.38
C ASP A 114 10.40 -6.84 -14.33
N ARG A 115 10.85 -6.29 -15.46
CA ARG A 115 11.18 -4.87 -15.59
C ARG A 115 10.05 -3.93 -15.14
N LEU A 116 8.79 -4.33 -15.36
CA LEU A 116 7.62 -3.52 -15.02
C LEU A 116 7.27 -3.61 -13.53
N ALA A 117 7.70 -4.66 -12.84
CA ALA A 117 7.36 -4.92 -11.44
C ALA A 117 8.60 -5.10 -10.56
N LEU A 118 9.73 -4.46 -10.89
CA LEU A 118 10.91 -4.49 -10.03
C LEU A 118 10.54 -4.06 -8.59
N PRO A 119 11.06 -4.74 -7.55
CA PRO A 119 10.90 -4.32 -6.17
C PRO A 119 11.40 -2.89 -5.96
N LEU A 120 10.87 -2.27 -4.92
CA LEU A 120 11.17 -0.89 -4.55
C LEU A 120 11.89 -0.86 -3.21
N ARG A 121 12.80 0.10 -3.07
CA ARG A 121 13.50 0.39 -1.81
C ARG A 121 13.40 1.87 -1.49
N PHE A 122 12.96 2.17 -0.28
CA PHE A 122 12.94 3.49 0.33
C PHE A 122 14.11 3.55 1.31
N LYS A 123 14.95 4.58 1.19
CA LYS A 123 16.11 4.76 2.06
C LYS A 123 16.24 6.19 2.56
N ARG A 124 16.37 6.37 3.87
CA ARG A 124 16.66 7.65 4.55
C ARG A 124 17.38 7.37 5.86
N ASP A 125 18.44 8.13 6.15
CA ASP A 125 19.15 8.12 7.44
C ASP A 125 19.50 6.74 8.00
N GLY A 126 19.95 5.85 7.11
CA GLY A 126 20.32 4.47 7.47
C GLY A 126 19.15 3.48 7.50
N HIS A 127 17.92 3.95 7.62
CA HIS A 127 16.71 3.13 7.52
C HIS A 127 16.45 2.69 6.08
N VAL A 128 16.00 1.44 5.93
CA VAL A 128 15.71 0.82 4.64
C VAL A 128 14.39 0.08 4.73
N LEU A 129 13.45 0.43 3.85
CA LEU A 129 12.18 -0.24 3.69
C LEU A 129 12.05 -0.77 2.26
N ASP A 130 11.83 -2.07 2.12
CA ASP A 130 11.65 -2.72 0.83
C ASP A 130 10.18 -3.06 0.59
N VAL A 131 9.75 -2.96 -0.66
CA VAL A 131 8.45 -3.45 -1.11
C VAL A 131 8.66 -4.34 -2.32
N SER A 132 8.45 -5.63 -2.09
CA SER A 132 8.83 -6.72 -2.98
C SER A 132 7.76 -7.81 -3.10
N HIS A 133 6.68 -7.74 -2.33
CA HIS A 133 5.62 -8.75 -2.28
C HIS A 133 5.09 -9.22 -3.65
N TRP A 134 4.95 -8.32 -4.62
CA TRP A 134 4.49 -8.67 -5.97
C TRP A 134 5.51 -9.48 -6.80
N CYS A 135 6.73 -9.64 -6.29
CA CYS A 135 7.79 -10.51 -6.81
C CYS A 135 8.00 -11.75 -5.94
N ASP A 136 7.25 -11.91 -4.84
CA ASP A 136 7.36 -13.04 -3.94
C ASP A 136 7.05 -14.33 -4.71
N ALA A 137 8.07 -15.17 -4.89
CA ALA A 137 7.97 -16.48 -5.55
C ALA A 137 7.86 -17.64 -4.55
N SER A 138 7.61 -17.33 -3.27
CA SER A 138 7.32 -18.35 -2.26
C SER A 138 5.90 -18.92 -2.44
N SER A 139 5.45 -19.74 -1.49
CA SER A 139 4.07 -20.24 -1.45
C SER A 139 3.04 -19.17 -1.10
N ARG A 140 3.47 -17.98 -0.67
CA ARG A 140 2.56 -16.87 -0.34
C ARG A 140 2.00 -16.24 -1.61
N ASN A 141 0.75 -15.80 -1.56
CA ASN A 141 0.20 -14.98 -2.62
C ASN A 141 1.01 -13.68 -2.76
N SER A 142 1.41 -13.35 -3.98
CA SER A 142 2.19 -12.14 -4.26
C SER A 142 1.33 -10.89 -4.23
N PHE A 143 -0.01 -11.02 -4.23
CA PHE A 143 -0.99 -9.94 -4.14
C PHE A 143 -0.75 -8.79 -5.13
N LYS A 144 -0.19 -9.09 -6.31
CA LYS A 144 0.05 -8.10 -7.37
C LYS A 144 -1.26 -7.75 -8.09
N LEU A 145 -1.70 -6.50 -7.96
CA LEU A 145 -2.96 -6.03 -8.55
C LEU A 145 -2.81 -5.22 -9.84
N PHE A 146 -1.64 -4.60 -10.06
CA PHE A 146 -1.36 -3.83 -11.27
C PHE A 146 -0.82 -4.70 -12.42
N ALA A 147 -1.19 -4.36 -13.66
CA ALA A 147 -0.84 -5.13 -14.85
C ALA A 147 -0.59 -4.24 -16.09
N GLY A 148 -0.39 -4.89 -17.25
CA GLY A 148 -0.19 -4.20 -18.51
C GLY A 148 1.16 -3.47 -18.59
N GLN A 149 1.15 -2.20 -19.01
CA GLN A 149 2.35 -1.36 -19.14
C GLN A 149 2.65 -0.53 -17.88
N GLN A 150 1.92 -0.77 -16.79
CA GLN A 150 2.14 -0.08 -15.52
C GLN A 150 3.50 -0.50 -14.93
N ARG A 151 4.21 0.47 -14.34
CA ARG A 151 5.52 0.24 -13.72
C ARG A 151 5.46 0.54 -12.24
N SER A 152 5.90 -0.38 -11.38
CA SER A 152 5.89 -0.23 -9.91
C SER A 152 6.52 1.11 -9.48
N ALA A 153 7.70 1.44 -10.01
CA ALA A 153 8.41 2.68 -9.68
C ALA A 153 7.68 3.96 -10.18
N ALA A 154 6.98 3.89 -11.32
CA ALA A 154 6.16 5.03 -11.78
C ALA A 154 4.96 5.25 -10.87
N ILE A 155 4.31 4.16 -10.45
CA ILE A 155 3.19 4.20 -9.50
C ILE A 155 3.68 4.82 -8.19
N ALA A 156 4.73 4.27 -7.58
CA ALA A 156 5.25 4.75 -6.31
C ALA A 156 5.63 6.22 -6.37
N ARG A 157 6.41 6.65 -7.38
CA ARG A 157 6.77 8.07 -7.53
C ARG A 157 5.54 8.98 -7.64
N LYS A 158 4.51 8.54 -8.37
CA LYS A 158 3.26 9.31 -8.48
C LYS A 158 2.56 9.43 -7.13
N MET A 159 2.49 8.35 -6.36
CA MET A 159 1.87 8.38 -5.03
C MET A 159 2.69 9.25 -4.06
N LEU A 160 4.02 9.10 -4.02
CA LEU A 160 4.90 9.92 -3.18
C LEU A 160 4.77 11.42 -3.51
N ALA A 161 4.72 11.78 -4.80
CA ALA A 161 4.51 13.17 -5.19
C ALA A 161 3.14 13.69 -4.72
N ALA A 162 2.10 12.85 -4.74
CA ALA A 162 0.78 13.20 -4.24
C ALA A 162 0.76 13.32 -2.70
N VAL A 163 1.45 12.44 -1.97
CA VAL A 163 1.62 12.55 -0.51
C VAL A 163 2.38 13.83 -0.16
N GLY A 164 3.49 14.13 -0.83
CA GLY A 164 4.25 15.36 -0.62
C GLY A 164 3.44 16.63 -0.91
N LYS A 165 2.57 16.59 -1.92
CA LYS A 165 1.62 17.69 -2.18
C LYS A 165 0.64 17.87 -1.01
N LEU A 166 0.01 16.79 -0.54
CA LEU A 166 -0.88 16.84 0.62
C LEU A 166 -0.17 17.33 1.88
N TRP A 167 1.09 16.91 2.08
CA TRP A 167 1.91 17.36 3.20
C TRP A 167 2.14 18.86 3.17
N ASN A 168 2.45 19.42 2.01
CA ASN A 168 2.72 20.86 1.89
C ASN A 168 1.46 21.73 1.93
N GLU A 169 0.33 21.23 1.41
CA GLU A 169 -0.88 22.04 1.23
C GLU A 169 -1.94 21.82 2.32
N ARG A 170 -1.98 20.62 2.94
CA ARG A 170 -3.04 20.16 3.84
C ARG A 170 -2.48 19.34 5.01
N GLN A 171 -1.35 19.77 5.58
CA GLN A 171 -0.61 19.01 6.59
C GLN A 171 -1.48 18.61 7.79
N GLU A 172 -2.25 19.54 8.36
CA GLU A 172 -3.09 19.28 9.54
C GLU A 172 -4.18 18.24 9.25
N GLU A 173 -4.80 18.30 8.06
CA GLU A 173 -5.79 17.32 7.64
C GLU A 173 -5.14 15.95 7.37
N LEU A 174 -3.95 15.94 6.77
CA LEU A 174 -3.19 14.72 6.53
C LEU A 174 -2.76 14.04 7.84
N MET A 175 -2.42 14.81 8.87
CA MET A 175 -2.07 14.25 10.18
C MET A 175 -3.29 13.73 10.95
N SER A 176 -4.44 14.37 10.79
CA SER A 176 -5.67 13.98 11.51
C SER A 176 -6.40 12.81 10.85
N ASP A 177 -6.40 12.74 9.51
CA ASP A 177 -7.03 11.66 8.73
C ASP A 177 -6.17 11.28 7.50
N PRO A 178 -5.02 10.61 7.72
CA PRO A 178 -4.12 10.23 6.63
C PRO A 178 -4.73 9.26 5.63
N LEU A 179 -5.71 8.45 6.06
CA LEU A 179 -6.32 7.40 5.24
C LEU A 179 -7.54 7.92 4.47
N GLY A 180 -8.22 8.96 4.97
CA GLY A 180 -9.41 9.54 4.37
C GLY A 180 -9.14 10.48 3.20
N LEU A 181 -8.02 11.23 3.21
CA LEU A 181 -7.73 12.20 2.13
C LEU A 181 -7.53 11.53 0.76
N THR A 182 -8.35 11.92 -0.22
CA THR A 182 -8.23 11.48 -1.62
C THR A 182 -7.76 12.57 -2.54
N VAL A 183 -7.11 12.17 -3.64
CA VAL A 183 -6.81 13.05 -4.77
C VAL A 183 -7.05 12.33 -6.11
N PRO A 184 -7.14 13.10 -7.22
CA PRO A 184 -7.16 12.54 -8.58
C PRO A 184 -5.90 11.72 -8.91
N LEU A 185 -5.95 10.39 -8.79
CA LEU A 185 -4.80 9.51 -9.05
C LEU A 185 -4.80 8.86 -10.44
N GLY A 186 -5.83 9.09 -11.27
CA GLY A 186 -5.96 8.51 -12.62
C GLY A 186 -5.84 6.97 -12.65
N GLY A 187 -5.61 6.41 -13.85
CA GLY A 187 -5.58 4.95 -14.03
C GLY A 187 -4.41 4.20 -13.37
N SER A 188 -3.25 4.83 -13.18
CA SER A 188 -2.03 4.17 -12.68
C SER A 188 -1.87 4.29 -11.15
N SER A 189 -2.20 3.23 -10.42
CA SER A 189 -1.94 3.06 -8.98
C SER A 189 -1.69 1.58 -8.62
N PHE A 190 -1.48 1.27 -7.33
CA PHE A 190 -1.33 -0.11 -6.85
C PHE A 190 -2.66 -0.84 -6.72
N LYS A 191 -3.79 -0.12 -6.81
CA LYS A 191 -5.16 -0.65 -6.78
C LYS A 191 -5.57 -1.23 -5.42
N LEU A 192 -4.94 -0.72 -4.36
CA LEU A 192 -5.17 -1.18 -3.00
C LEU A 192 -6.26 -0.37 -2.28
N ASP A 193 -6.61 0.83 -2.76
CA ASP A 193 -7.72 1.59 -2.18
C ASP A 193 -9.05 1.18 -2.82
N ALA A 194 -9.97 0.62 -2.03
CA ALA A 194 -11.28 0.16 -2.50
C ALA A 194 -12.16 1.27 -3.11
N ARG A 195 -11.86 2.54 -2.79
CA ARG A 195 -12.53 3.69 -3.43
C ARG A 195 -12.28 3.78 -4.94
N LYS A 196 -11.27 3.06 -5.46
CA LYS A 196 -11.03 2.92 -6.91
C LYS A 196 -11.81 1.78 -7.56
N ALA A 197 -12.53 0.96 -6.80
CA ALA A 197 -13.31 -0.12 -7.35
C ALA A 197 -14.46 0.44 -8.19
N TRP A 198 -14.66 -0.10 -9.40
CA TRP A 198 -15.82 0.25 -10.21
C TRP A 198 -17.08 -0.25 -9.51
N THR A 199 -18.10 0.59 -9.46
CA THR A 199 -19.43 0.14 -9.02
C THR A 199 -20.21 -0.39 -10.23
N ALA A 200 -21.22 -1.22 -10.01
CA ALA A 200 -22.07 -1.74 -11.08
C ALA A 200 -22.77 -0.66 -11.93
N ILE A 201 -22.82 0.58 -11.44
CA ILE A 201 -23.30 1.76 -12.17
C ILE A 201 -22.35 2.13 -13.34
N ASP A 202 -21.08 1.70 -13.28
CA ASP A 202 -20.02 2.03 -14.25
C ASP A 202 -19.77 0.92 -15.29
N ALA A 203 -20.62 -0.11 -15.37
CA ALA A 203 -20.48 -1.19 -16.34
C ALA A 203 -20.60 -0.66 -17.79
N GLY A 204 -19.53 -0.78 -18.57
CA GLY A 204 -19.43 -0.23 -19.93
C GLY A 204 -18.81 1.17 -20.02
N TYR A 205 -18.31 1.72 -18.90
CA TYR A 205 -17.74 3.05 -18.81
C TYR A 205 -16.23 3.00 -18.52
N SER A 206 -15.41 3.63 -19.37
CA SER A 206 -13.97 3.81 -19.14
C SER A 206 -13.67 5.26 -18.73
N PRO A 207 -13.27 5.53 -17.47
CA PRO A 207 -12.91 6.88 -17.03
C PRO A 207 -11.72 7.47 -17.81
N ASP A 208 -10.81 6.63 -18.29
CA ASP A 208 -9.67 7.05 -19.13
C ASP A 208 -10.14 7.55 -20.51
N GLU A 209 -11.22 6.99 -21.05
CA GLU A 209 -11.84 7.45 -22.31
C GLU A 209 -12.66 8.73 -22.12
N GLN A 210 -13.19 8.93 -20.91
CA GLN A 210 -14.11 10.01 -20.57
C GLN A 210 -13.47 11.14 -19.74
N LYS A 211 -12.16 11.05 -19.45
CA LYS A 211 -11.35 12.01 -18.66
C LYS A 211 -11.85 12.26 -17.23
N HIS A 212 -12.64 11.35 -16.66
CA HIS A 212 -13.08 11.46 -15.27
C HIS A 212 -12.00 10.92 -14.33
N SER A 213 -11.61 11.69 -13.33
CA SER A 213 -10.58 11.28 -12.38
C SER A 213 -11.17 10.38 -11.29
N VAL A 214 -10.63 9.17 -11.17
CA VAL A 214 -10.89 8.29 -10.02
C VAL A 214 -10.08 8.79 -8.83
N GLU A 215 -10.80 9.19 -7.78
CA GLU A 215 -10.27 9.62 -6.48
C GLU A 215 -9.76 8.42 -5.69
N ALA A 216 -8.60 8.57 -5.04
CA ALA A 216 -8.11 7.63 -4.04
C ALA A 216 -7.05 8.25 -3.14
N SER A 217 -6.79 7.62 -2.00
CA SER A 217 -5.74 8.07 -1.10
C SER A 217 -4.37 7.55 -1.55
N PRO A 218 -3.41 8.45 -1.83
CA PRO A 218 -2.04 8.05 -2.15
C PRO A 218 -1.32 7.46 -0.93
N VAL A 219 -1.75 7.84 0.28
CA VAL A 219 -1.26 7.26 1.54
C VAL A 219 -1.71 5.81 1.65
N VAL A 220 -3.00 5.53 1.40
CA VAL A 220 -3.53 4.16 1.39
C VAL A 220 -2.80 3.30 0.36
N GLU A 221 -2.66 3.78 -0.88
CA GLU A 221 -1.99 3.03 -1.95
C GLU A 221 -0.52 2.68 -1.59
N MET A 222 0.23 3.61 -0.98
CA MET A 222 1.61 3.36 -0.58
C MET A 222 1.75 2.48 0.65
N LEU A 223 1.06 2.84 1.74
CA LEU A 223 1.23 2.13 3.00
C LEU A 223 0.56 0.76 2.97
N ALA A 224 -0.51 0.55 2.20
CA ALA A 224 -1.04 -0.79 1.98
C ALA A 224 0.00 -1.68 1.29
N ALA A 225 0.70 -1.16 0.27
CA ALA A 225 1.75 -1.91 -0.40
C ALA A 225 2.91 -2.26 0.54
N ILE A 226 3.27 -1.35 1.44
CA ILE A 226 4.27 -1.57 2.50
C ILE A 226 3.79 -2.62 3.51
N GLY A 227 2.57 -2.49 4.03
CA GLY A 227 2.00 -3.42 5.00
C GLY A 227 1.90 -4.85 4.46
N LEU A 228 1.62 -4.96 3.16
CA LEU A 228 1.63 -6.24 2.46
C LEU A 228 3.01 -6.89 2.36
N GLU A 229 4.12 -6.19 2.59
CA GLU A 229 5.45 -6.83 2.51
C GLU A 229 5.58 -7.99 3.51
N HIS A 230 5.14 -7.79 4.74
CA HIS A 230 5.32 -8.78 5.81
C HIS A 230 4.03 -9.47 6.24
N ALA A 231 2.87 -8.86 6.02
CA ALA A 231 1.56 -9.46 6.34
C ALA A 231 0.75 -9.69 5.07
N ARG A 232 0.29 -10.92 4.80
CA ARG A 232 -0.59 -11.18 3.65
C ARG A 232 -1.99 -11.51 4.15
N PRO A 233 -3.03 -10.95 3.52
CA PRO A 233 -4.38 -11.47 3.72
C PRO A 233 -4.46 -12.89 3.13
N ASP A 234 -5.47 -13.63 3.57
CA ASP A 234 -5.66 -15.02 3.16
C ASP A 234 -6.58 -15.08 1.94
N GLU A 235 -6.08 -15.52 0.78
CA GLU A 235 -6.90 -15.82 -0.40
C GLU A 235 -7.34 -17.29 -0.32
N PHE A 236 -8.52 -17.52 0.26
CA PHE A 236 -9.04 -18.86 0.58
C PHE A 236 -9.78 -19.51 -0.60
N GLU A 237 -10.31 -18.70 -1.52
CA GLU A 237 -10.85 -19.13 -2.81
C GLU A 237 -10.36 -18.19 -3.92
N THR A 238 -10.57 -18.56 -5.18
CA THR A 238 -10.12 -17.73 -6.32
C THR A 238 -10.72 -16.34 -6.22
N ARG A 239 -9.86 -15.33 -5.98
CA ARG A 239 -10.20 -13.92 -5.81
C ARG A 239 -11.04 -13.58 -4.58
N GLU A 240 -11.32 -14.52 -3.69
CA GLU A 240 -11.98 -14.24 -2.43
C GLU A 240 -10.92 -14.19 -1.32
N VAL A 241 -10.89 -13.07 -0.61
CA VAL A 241 -9.79 -12.74 0.30
C VAL A 241 -10.33 -12.33 1.65
N HIS A 242 -9.77 -12.90 2.71
CA HIS A 242 -10.06 -12.54 4.10
C HIS A 242 -8.91 -11.77 4.75
N TYR A 243 -9.26 -10.86 5.64
CA TYR A 243 -8.32 -10.23 6.54
C TYR A 243 -8.91 -10.10 7.94
N GLY A 244 -8.02 -10.16 8.93
CA GLY A 244 -8.35 -9.96 10.32
C GLY A 244 -8.07 -8.53 10.78
N VAL A 245 -8.95 -8.02 11.62
CA VAL A 245 -8.79 -6.77 12.35
C VAL A 245 -8.78 -7.13 13.83
N TRP A 246 -7.68 -6.83 14.53
CA TRP A 246 -7.46 -7.24 15.92
C TRP A 246 -7.65 -6.09 16.91
N LYS A 247 -8.11 -6.42 18.13
CA LYS A 247 -8.26 -5.46 19.21
C LYS A 247 -7.01 -5.42 20.08
N GLY A 248 -6.67 -4.23 20.57
CA GLY A 248 -5.52 -4.01 21.43
C GLY A 248 -4.21 -3.87 20.67
N LEU A 249 -3.20 -3.34 21.35
CA LEU A 249 -1.91 -3.02 20.77
C LEU A 249 -1.04 -4.27 20.65
N LEU A 250 -0.68 -4.63 19.42
CA LEU A 250 0.19 -5.77 19.10
C LEU A 250 1.47 -5.29 18.42
N PRO A 251 2.64 -5.89 18.73
CA PRO A 251 3.85 -5.68 17.94
C PRO A 251 3.71 -6.31 16.54
N PRO A 252 4.52 -5.90 15.54
CA PRO A 252 4.46 -6.44 14.18
C PRO A 252 4.44 -7.97 14.11
N ALA A 253 5.24 -8.63 14.97
CA ALA A 253 5.32 -10.09 15.01
C ALA A 253 3.97 -10.80 15.27
N LEU A 254 3.07 -10.17 16.03
CA LEU A 254 1.71 -10.69 16.31
C LEU A 254 0.65 -10.08 15.39
N ALA A 255 0.83 -8.83 14.96
CA ALA A 255 -0.07 -8.15 14.03
C ALA A 255 -0.07 -8.80 12.63
N ARG A 256 1.09 -9.27 12.13
CA ARG A 256 1.21 -9.94 10.82
C ARG A 256 0.27 -11.15 10.67
N PRO A 257 0.32 -12.17 11.55
CA PRO A 257 -0.61 -13.30 11.45
C PRO A 257 -2.05 -12.90 11.78
N ALA A 258 -2.27 -11.92 12.66
CA ALA A 258 -3.61 -11.39 12.92
C ALA A 258 -4.24 -10.79 11.67
N LEU A 259 -3.50 -10.05 10.85
CA LEU A 259 -3.98 -9.53 9.57
C LEU A 259 -4.45 -10.66 8.63
N GLY A 260 -3.77 -11.81 8.66
CA GLY A 260 -4.18 -13.02 7.92
C GLY A 260 -5.37 -13.77 8.55
N GLY A 261 -6.00 -13.23 9.60
CA GLY A 261 -7.13 -13.87 10.30
C GLY A 261 -6.73 -14.92 11.35
N THR A 262 -5.44 -15.08 11.64
CA THR A 262 -4.98 -16.03 12.68
C THR A 262 -5.26 -15.47 14.07
N ARG A 263 -5.83 -16.29 14.96
CA ARG A 263 -6.07 -15.90 16.36
C ARG A 263 -4.75 -15.83 17.13
N VAL A 264 -4.48 -14.68 17.73
CA VAL A 264 -3.23 -14.41 18.48
C VAL A 264 -3.48 -14.05 19.95
N GLY A 265 -4.59 -14.52 20.52
CA GLY A 265 -4.93 -14.32 21.94
C GLY A 265 -5.64 -12.99 22.25
N VAL A 266 -6.01 -12.22 21.24
CA VAL A 266 -6.86 -11.02 21.37
C VAL A 266 -8.14 -11.17 20.53
N PRO A 267 -9.21 -10.42 20.84
CA PRO A 267 -10.40 -10.37 20.00
C PRO A 267 -10.05 -9.98 18.56
N ILE A 268 -10.63 -10.68 17.60
CA ILE A 268 -10.42 -10.45 16.17
C ILE A 268 -11.76 -10.48 15.44
N ARG A 269 -11.96 -9.56 14.51
CA ARG A 269 -13.05 -9.55 13.53
C ARG A 269 -12.48 -9.93 12.17
N ILE A 270 -13.19 -10.78 11.44
CA ILE A 270 -12.77 -11.22 10.10
C ILE A 270 -13.64 -10.52 9.06
N PHE A 271 -13.00 -10.02 8.02
CA PHE A 271 -13.64 -9.34 6.92
C PHE A 271 -13.25 -10.02 5.62
N ARG A 272 -14.19 -10.01 4.66
CA ARG A 272 -14.02 -10.63 3.35
C ARG A 272 -14.27 -9.66 2.22
N PHE A 273 -13.47 -9.73 1.17
CA PHE A 273 -13.63 -8.93 -0.04
C PHE A 273 -13.24 -9.75 -1.27
N THR A 274 -13.63 -9.25 -2.44
CA THR A 274 -13.33 -9.88 -3.71
C THR A 274 -12.29 -9.06 -4.47
N LEU A 275 -11.40 -9.74 -5.20
CA LEU A 275 -10.55 -9.12 -6.22
C LEU A 275 -11.30 -9.07 -7.55
N ASP A 276 -11.96 -7.94 -7.81
CA ASP A 276 -12.68 -7.74 -9.07
C ASP A 276 -11.72 -7.30 -10.20
N LEU A 277 -12.21 -7.23 -11.44
CA LEU A 277 -11.45 -6.82 -12.61
C LEU A 277 -11.85 -5.43 -13.10
N ALA A 278 -10.86 -4.54 -13.12
CA ALA A 278 -10.93 -3.30 -13.85
C ALA A 278 -10.11 -3.39 -15.15
N GLY A 279 -10.76 -3.88 -16.22
CA GLY A 279 -10.10 -4.19 -17.48
C GLY A 279 -9.16 -5.40 -17.31
N LYS A 280 -7.84 -5.17 -17.39
CA LYS A 280 -6.83 -6.22 -17.13
C LYS A 280 -6.27 -6.19 -15.70
N ASN A 281 -6.66 -5.21 -14.89
CA ASN A 281 -6.13 -5.04 -13.54
C ASN A 281 -7.07 -5.70 -12.53
N LYS A 282 -6.50 -6.25 -11.46
CA LYS A 282 -7.28 -6.61 -10.28
C LYS A 282 -7.51 -5.34 -9.46
N ILE A 283 -8.66 -5.24 -8.81
CA ILE A 283 -9.02 -4.16 -7.88
C ILE A 283 -9.58 -4.79 -6.61
N VAL A 284 -9.28 -4.18 -5.46
CA VAL A 284 -9.93 -4.58 -4.20
C VAL A 284 -11.31 -3.94 -4.11
N THR A 285 -12.32 -4.70 -3.70
CA THR A 285 -13.65 -4.15 -3.38
C THR A 285 -13.74 -3.74 -1.92
N PHE A 286 -14.81 -3.02 -1.56
CA PHE A 286 -15.20 -2.93 -0.15
C PHE A 286 -15.49 -4.33 0.40
N ALA A 287 -15.13 -4.53 1.65
CA ALA A 287 -15.31 -5.77 2.36
C ALA A 287 -16.70 -5.87 2.99
N ARG A 288 -16.99 -7.06 3.50
CA ARG A 288 -18.13 -7.39 4.36
C ARG A 288 -17.57 -8.10 5.56
N GLU A 289 -18.12 -7.85 6.74
CA GLU A 289 -17.73 -8.62 7.91
C GLU A 289 -18.26 -10.05 7.81
N GLU A 290 -17.44 -11.00 8.24
CA GLU A 290 -17.88 -12.38 8.46
C GLU A 290 -18.53 -12.50 9.82
N THR A 291 -19.86 -12.60 9.83
CA THR A 291 -20.57 -13.06 11.01
C THR A 291 -20.53 -14.59 11.02
N TYR A 292 -19.75 -15.17 11.92
CA TYR A 292 -19.88 -16.59 12.21
C TYR A 292 -21.31 -16.84 12.76
N PRO A 293 -22.08 -17.79 12.19
CA PRO A 293 -23.32 -18.24 12.81
C PRO A 293 -23.08 -18.94 14.15
#